data_AF-A0A1G7GXP6-F1
#
_entry.id   AF-A0A1G7GXP6-F1
#
_cell.length_a   1.000
_cell.length_b   1.000
_cell.length_c   1.000
_cell.angle_alpha   90.00
_cell.angle_beta   90.00
_cell.angle_gamma   90.00
#
_symmetry.space_group_name_H-M   'P 1'
#
loop_
_entity.id
_entity.type
_entity.pdbx_description
1 polymer ?
#
loop_
_entity_poly.entity_id
_entity_poly.type
_entity_poly.pdbx_seq_one_letter_code
_entity_poly.pdbx_strand_id
1 'polypeptide(L)' 'MCTHSLEEARAAGYRAMQFNFVLASNHRAIELWQRMGFQIVGRVPEAFLHPVHGYTDALVMYQRL' A
#
# COMPACT_ATOMS: atom_id res chain seq x y z
N MET A 1 2.35 -14.22 2.54
CA MET A 1 1.12 -13.58 3.03
C MET A 1 0.42 -12.77 1.94
N CYS A 2 1.02 -11.73 1.36
CA CYS A 2 0.32 -10.89 0.36
C CYS A 2 -0.21 -11.66 -0.86
N THR A 3 0.59 -12.53 -1.50
CA THR A 3 0.11 -13.35 -2.63
C THR A 3 -1.12 -14.18 -2.28
N HIS A 4 -1.08 -14.87 -1.13
CA HIS A 4 -2.21 -15.65 -0.63
C HIS A 4 -3.45 -14.77 -0.40
N SER A 5 -3.30 -13.60 0.23
CA SER A 5 -4.43 -12.67 0.41
C SER A 5 -5.02 -12.18 -0.91
N LEU A 6 -4.20 -11.99 -1.95
CA LEU A 6 -4.67 -11.60 -3.29
C LEU A 6 -5.42 -12.75 -3.98
N GLU A 7 -4.96 -13.99 -3.82
CA GLU A 7 -5.63 -15.19 -4.32
C GLU A 7 -7.00 -15.37 -3.66
N GLU A 8 -7.08 -15.28 -2.33
CA GLU A 8 -8.33 -15.36 -1.58
C GLU A 8 -9.30 -14.24 -1.97
N ALA A 9 -8.81 -13.01 -2.14
CA ALA A 9 -9.65 -11.90 -2.56
C ALA A 9 -10.24 -12.10 -3.98
N ARG A 10 -9.47 -12.69 -4.91
CA ARG A 10 -9.99 -13.08 -6.23
C ARG A 10 -11.03 -14.19 -6.12
N ALA A 11 -10.76 -15.23 -5.33
CA ALA A 11 -11.69 -16.33 -5.12
C ALA A 11 -13.03 -15.86 -4.52
N ALA A 12 -12.98 -14.86 -3.63
CA ALA A 12 -14.17 -14.24 -3.04
C ALA A 12 -14.88 -13.20 -3.94
N GLY A 13 -14.41 -12.98 -5.18
CA GLY A 13 -15.05 -12.10 -6.16
C GLY A 13 -14.81 -10.60 -5.95
N TYR A 14 -13.81 -10.21 -5.14
CA TYR A 14 -13.42 -8.80 -5.02
C TYR A 14 -12.82 -8.28 -6.33
N ARG A 15 -13.08 -7.00 -6.63
CA ARG A 15 -12.61 -6.36 -7.87
C ARG A 15 -11.26 -5.67 -7.72
N ALA A 16 -10.84 -5.39 -6.50
CA ALA A 16 -9.60 -4.68 -6.22
C ALA A 16 -9.18 -4.86 -4.76
N MET A 17 -7.91 -4.56 -4.48
CA MET A 17 -7.36 -4.41 -3.14
C MET A 17 -6.77 -3.00 -3.00
N GLN A 18 -6.97 -2.40 -1.82
CA GLN A 18 -6.43 -1.09 -1.50
C GLN A 18 -5.70 -1.12 -0.15
N PHE A 19 -4.48 -0.57 -0.13
CA PHE A 19 -3.82 -0.18 1.10
C PHE A 19 -4.01 1.31 1.32
N ASN A 20 -4.71 1.65 2.40
CA ASN A 20 -5.13 3.02 2.68
C ASN A 20 -4.01 3.90 3.24
N PHE A 21 -3.00 3.29 3.86
CA PHE A 21 -2.03 4.02 4.67
C PHE A 21 -0.67 3.34 4.67
N VAL A 22 0.07 3.52 3.57
CA VAL A 22 1.45 3.02 3.44
C VAL A 22 2.40 4.19 3.66
N LEU A 23 3.20 4.16 4.74
CA LEU A 23 4.12 5.26 5.05
C LEU A 23 5.15 5.44 3.93
N ALA A 24 5.29 6.67 3.42
CA ALA A 24 6.22 7.01 2.34
C ALA A 24 7.68 6.75 2.71
N SER A 25 8.01 6.78 4.02
CA SER A 25 9.34 6.43 4.54
C SER A 25 9.65 4.92 4.51
N ASN A 26 8.65 4.05 4.33
CA ASN A 26 8.85 2.61 4.28
C ASN A 26 9.12 2.12 2.85
N HIS A 27 10.27 2.55 2.31
CA HIS A 27 10.67 2.26 0.93
C HIS A 27 10.65 0.76 0.60
N ARG A 28 11.09 -0.10 1.53
CA ARG A 28 11.10 -1.56 1.34
C ARG A 28 9.70 -2.14 1.13
N ALA A 29 8.71 -1.67 1.90
CA ALA A 29 7.33 -2.11 1.72
C ALA A 29 6.74 -1.61 0.41
N ILE A 30 7.01 -0.35 0.05
CA ILE A 30 6.54 0.25 -1.21
C ILE A 30 7.06 -0.54 -2.41
N GLU A 31 8.36 -0.83 -2.47
CA GLU A 31 8.96 -1.62 -3.55
C GLU A 31 8.36 -3.02 -3.63
N LEU A 32 8.13 -3.67 -2.48
CA LEU A 32 7.51 -4.99 -2.43
C LEU A 32 6.09 -4.95 -3.02
N TRP A 33 5.27 -3.98 -2.62
CA TRP A 33 3.89 -3.86 -3.10
C TRP A 33 3.82 -3.50 -4.58
N GLN A 34 4.72 -2.65 -5.07
CA GLN A 34 4.84 -2.37 -6.50
C GLN A 34 5.18 -3.63 -7.30
N ARG A 35 6.10 -4.46 -6.81
CA ARG A 35 6.41 -5.76 -7.45
C ARG A 35 5.22 -6.74 -7.43
N MET A 36 4.31 -6.60 -6.47
CA MET A 36 3.09 -7.40 -6.37
C MET A 36 1.93 -6.84 -7.22
N GLY A 37 2.15 -5.74 -7.94
CA GLY A 37 1.19 -5.14 -8.86
C GLY A 37 0.33 -4.01 -8.27
N PHE A 38 0.67 -3.52 -7.08
CA PHE A 38 0.05 -2.31 -6.54
C PHE A 38 0.63 -1.04 -7.15
N GLN A 39 -0.22 -0.05 -7.35
CA GLN A 39 0.13 1.27 -7.87
C GLN A 39 -0.21 2.32 -6.82
N ILE A 40 0.60 3.37 -6.71
CA ILE A 40 0.29 4.52 -5.86
C ILE A 40 -0.80 5.33 -6.57
N VAL A 41 -1.94 5.53 -5.93
CA VAL A 41 -3.09 6.28 -6.48
C VAL A 41 -3.39 7.56 -5.71
N GLY A 42 -2.75 7.75 -4.54
CA GLY A 42 -2.91 8.95 -3.75
C GLY A 42 -1.79 9.12 -2.73
N ARG A 43 -1.64 10.35 -2.24
CA ARG A 43 -0.69 10.73 -1.20
C ARG A 43 -1.36 11.74 -0.28
N VAL A 44 -1.28 11.48 1.02
CA VAL A 44 -1.70 12.39 2.08
C VAL A 44 -0.43 12.99 2.70
N PRO A 45 -0.18 14.30 2.57
CA PRO A 45 1.02 14.92 3.09
C PRO A 45 1.01 14.93 4.62
N GLU A 46 2.19 14.78 5.23
CA GLU A 46 2.42 14.91 6.69
C GLU A 46 1.50 14.04 7.57
N ALA A 47 1.01 12.92 7.04
CA ALA A 47 -0.03 12.10 7.64
C ALA A 47 0.42 11.35 8.91
N PHE A 48 1.72 11.20 9.14
CA PHE A 48 2.25 10.44 10.28
C PHE A 48 3.52 11.09 10.85
N LEU A 49 3.59 11.23 12.18
CA LEU A 49 4.78 11.69 12.88
C LEU A 49 5.74 10.52 13.14
N HIS A 50 6.72 10.33 12.26
CA HIS A 50 7.73 9.29 12.38
C HIS A 50 8.77 9.65 13.47
N PRO A 51 9.14 8.73 14.37
CA PRO A 51 10.02 9.02 15.50
C PRO A 51 11.43 9.51 15.09
N VAL A 52 11.88 9.15 13.89
CA VAL A 52 13.21 9.53 13.36
C VAL A 52 13.13 10.53 12.20
N HIS A 53 12.01 10.55 11.46
CA HIS A 53 11.94 11.27 10.18
C HIS A 53 11.00 12.48 10.23
N GLY A 54 10.41 12.78 11.38
CA GLY A 54 9.40 13.83 11.50
C GLY A 54 8.12 13.46 10.76
N TYR A 55 7.36 14.46 10.32
CA TYR A 55 6.15 14.22 9.54
C TYR A 55 6.48 13.58 8.19
N THR A 56 5.86 12.44 7.91
CA THR A 56 5.96 11.71 6.65
C THR A 56 4.59 11.52 6.03
N ASP A 57 4.57 11.49 4.71
CA ASP A 57 3.36 11.23 3.95
C ASP A 57 2.87 9.79 4.13
N ALA A 58 1.58 9.60 3.91
CA ALA A 58 0.98 8.29 3.70
C ALA A 58 0.53 8.14 2.24
N LEU A 59 0.76 6.97 1.68
CA LEU A 59 0.38 6.61 0.32
C LEU A 59 -0.88 5.74 0.36
N VAL A 60 -1.80 6.01 -0.58
CA VAL A 60 -2.87 5.09 -0.93
C VAL A 60 -2.38 4.26 -2.11
N MET A 61 -2.39 2.94 -1.98
CA MET A 61 -1.98 2.01 -3.03
C MET A 61 -3.12 1.10 -3.44
N TYR A 62 -3.23 0.80 -4.72
CA TYR A 62 -4.34 0.09 -5.33
C TYR A 62 -3.84 -1.00 -6.28
N GLN A 63 -4.52 -2.15 -6.29
CA GLN A 63 -4.36 -3.19 -7.31
C GLN A 63 -5.74 -3.66 -7.79
N ARG A 64 -5.93 -3.71 -9.10
CA ARG A 64 -7.06 -4.41 -9.72
C ARG A 64 -6.86 -5.93 -9.56
N LEU A 65 -7.87 -6.64 -9.06
CA LEU A 65 -7.85 -8.09 -8.86
C LEU A 65 -8.44 -8.84 -10.05
#